data_AF-A0A7W7C681-F1
#
_entry.id   AF-A0A7W7C681-F1
#
_cell.length_a   1.000
_cell.length_b   1.000
_cell.length_c   1.000
_cell.angle_alpha   90.00
_cell.angle_beta   90.00
_cell.angle_gamma   90.00
#
_symmetry.space_group_name_H-M   'P 1'
#
loop_
_entity.id
_entity.type
_entity.pdbx_description
1 polymer ?
#
loop_
_entity_poly.entity_id
_entity_poly.type
_entity_poly.pdbx_seq_one_letter_code
_entity_poly.pdbx_strand_id
1 'polypeptide(L)'
;MTRRFVGFVAAAAAAMTITGTLAAAPATAAPNAVDYTAIVALNNCSGSVVRPSGAANTDKALVLTNGHCVKFMAAGEVILNQPSARTFTLLNSTAQTLGTLTATKLAYATMTDTDLALYQLRESYADIESRYRTKALTLNSVHPKQGADIRVVSGYWKRIYSCKVDAFVHQLKEANWTWKDSLRYTSSCNTIGGTSGSPIIDTADNTVVGVNNTGNENGGRCTQNNPCEVDPAGNVTVRRGINYGQQTFQVNACMSTGNNVDPNKAGCTLPKPRV
;
A
#
# COMPACT_ATOMS: atom_id res chain seq x y z
N MET A 1 22.10 -36.54 -92.69
CA MET A 1 22.81 -37.39 -91.71
C MET A 1 22.45 -36.91 -90.30
N THR A 2 21.72 -37.76 -89.56
CA THR A 2 21.75 -37.96 -88.08
C THR A 2 22.36 -36.85 -87.21
N ARG A 3 21.66 -36.22 -86.25
CA ARG A 3 21.19 -36.69 -84.91
C ARG A 3 21.11 -35.35 -84.10
N ARG A 4 20.33 -35.11 -83.05
CA ARG A 4 19.69 -35.89 -81.99
C ARG A 4 18.76 -34.90 -81.25
N PHE A 5 17.56 -35.34 -80.88
CA PHE A 5 16.68 -34.65 -79.93
C PHE A 5 17.25 -34.79 -78.51
N VAL A 6 17.24 -33.69 -77.74
CA VAL A 6 17.23 -33.72 -76.28
C VAL A 6 16.28 -32.62 -75.81
N GLY A 7 15.12 -33.05 -75.31
CA GLY A 7 14.17 -32.17 -74.62
C GLY A 7 14.66 -31.89 -73.20
N PHE A 8 14.53 -30.64 -72.78
CA PHE A 8 14.66 -30.25 -71.37
C PHE A 8 13.26 -30.02 -70.80
N VAL A 9 12.92 -30.84 -69.80
CA VAL A 9 11.72 -30.75 -68.99
C VAL A 9 11.84 -29.54 -68.07
N ALA A 10 10.87 -28.64 -68.13
CA ALA A 10 10.74 -27.50 -67.23
C ALA A 10 10.30 -27.99 -65.84
N ALA A 11 11.15 -27.83 -64.83
CA ALA A 11 10.79 -28.00 -63.43
C ALA A 11 10.34 -26.64 -62.87
N ALA A 12 9.01 -26.44 -62.78
CA ALA A 12 8.44 -25.29 -62.10
C ALA A 12 8.56 -25.49 -60.56
N ALA A 13 9.45 -24.73 -59.92
CA ALA A 13 9.51 -24.64 -58.47
C ALA A 13 8.35 -23.75 -57.98
N ALA A 14 7.27 -24.36 -57.50
CA ALA A 14 6.20 -23.66 -56.80
C ALA A 14 6.69 -23.25 -55.40
N ALA A 15 6.95 -21.96 -55.21
CA ALA A 15 7.20 -21.39 -53.89
C ALA A 15 5.88 -21.37 -53.10
N MET A 16 5.69 -22.34 -52.20
CA MET A 16 4.63 -22.29 -51.19
C MET A 16 4.99 -21.25 -50.12
N THR A 17 4.39 -20.07 -50.24
CA THR A 17 4.38 -19.07 -49.16
C THR A 17 3.48 -19.56 -48.04
N ILE A 18 4.06 -20.07 -46.96
CA ILE A 18 3.34 -20.34 -45.71
C ILE A 18 3.02 -18.97 -45.09
N THR A 19 1.81 -18.46 -45.33
CA THR A 19 1.26 -17.33 -44.58
C THR A 19 0.84 -17.82 -43.19
N GLY A 20 1.81 -17.96 -42.29
CA GLY A 20 1.54 -18.15 -40.87
C GLY A 20 0.98 -16.86 -40.30
N THR A 21 -0.33 -16.80 -40.09
CA THR A 21 -0.94 -15.77 -39.25
C THR A 21 -0.50 -16.01 -37.82
N LEU A 22 0.52 -15.28 -37.36
CA LEU A 22 0.84 -15.14 -35.95
C LEU A 22 -0.39 -14.55 -35.27
N ALA A 23 -1.15 -15.40 -34.57
CA ALA A 23 -2.20 -14.95 -33.68
C ALA A 23 -1.53 -14.05 -32.61
N ALA A 24 -1.82 -12.76 -32.66
CA ALA A 24 -1.41 -11.84 -31.61
C ALA A 24 -2.00 -12.33 -30.29
N ALA A 25 -1.14 -12.61 -29.31
CA ALA A 25 -1.59 -12.89 -27.95
C ALA A 25 -2.47 -11.72 -27.47
N PRO A 26 -3.57 -11.98 -26.74
CA PRO A 26 -4.42 -10.92 -26.23
C PRO A 26 -3.55 -9.99 -25.39
N ALA A 27 -3.57 -8.69 -25.71
CA ALA A 27 -2.94 -7.67 -24.89
C ALA A 27 -3.55 -7.78 -23.49
N THR A 28 -2.74 -8.18 -22.51
CA THR A 28 -3.08 -8.04 -21.10
C THR A 28 -3.48 -6.59 -20.88
N ALA A 29 -4.72 -6.35 -20.44
CA ALA A 29 -5.19 -5.02 -20.09
C ALA A 29 -4.12 -4.35 -19.21
N ALA A 30 -3.72 -3.13 -19.56
CA ALA A 30 -2.83 -2.36 -18.71
C ALA A 30 -3.43 -2.34 -17.30
N PRO A 31 -2.64 -2.55 -16.23
CA PRO A 31 -3.15 -2.50 -14.88
C PRO A 31 -3.93 -1.18 -14.73
N ASN A 32 -5.16 -1.27 -14.19
CA ASN A 32 -5.98 -0.09 -13.93
C ASN A 32 -5.10 0.95 -13.24
N ALA A 33 -4.99 2.13 -13.83
CA ALA A 33 -4.15 3.18 -13.27
C ALA A 33 -4.62 3.48 -11.84
N VAL A 34 -3.71 3.37 -10.86
CA VAL A 34 -4.00 3.74 -9.47
C VAL A 34 -4.43 5.20 -9.43
N ASP A 35 -5.57 5.46 -8.76
CA ASP A 35 -6.19 6.77 -8.66
C ASP A 35 -6.53 7.11 -7.19
N TYR A 36 -7.44 8.07 -6.96
CA TYR A 36 -7.84 8.50 -5.62
C TYR A 36 -9.07 7.76 -5.04
N THR A 37 -9.52 6.68 -5.68
CA THR A 37 -10.63 5.86 -5.19
C THR A 37 -10.35 5.34 -3.78
N ALA A 38 -11.33 5.52 -2.88
CA ALA A 38 -11.24 5.16 -1.46
C ALA A 38 -10.11 5.84 -0.67
N ILE A 39 -9.52 6.91 -1.20
CA ILE A 39 -8.57 7.73 -0.45
C ILE A 39 -9.32 8.70 0.44
N VAL A 40 -8.79 8.92 1.64
CA VAL A 40 -9.31 9.95 2.54
C VAL A 40 -8.25 11.02 2.83
N ALA A 41 -8.70 12.27 2.91
CA ALA A 41 -7.91 13.38 3.42
C ALA A 41 -8.23 13.61 4.91
N LEU A 42 -7.18 13.82 5.71
CA LEU A 42 -7.26 14.28 7.08
C LEU A 42 -6.60 15.65 7.17
N ASN A 43 -6.77 16.36 8.29
CA ASN A 43 -5.89 17.51 8.54
C ASN A 43 -4.48 16.99 8.78
N ASN A 44 -3.48 17.51 8.05
CA ASN A 44 -2.04 17.19 8.11
C ASN A 44 -1.60 15.73 7.93
N CYS A 45 -2.51 14.83 7.56
CA CYS A 45 -2.23 13.43 7.24
C CYS A 45 -3.16 12.93 6.12
N SER A 46 -2.82 11.77 5.57
CA SER A 46 -3.58 11.05 4.55
C SER A 46 -4.07 9.70 5.10
N GLY A 47 -4.96 9.05 4.36
CA GLY A 47 -5.49 7.74 4.74
C GLY A 47 -6.23 7.08 3.59
N SER A 48 -6.81 5.91 3.85
CA SER A 48 -7.69 5.24 2.89
C SER A 48 -8.74 4.38 3.59
N VAL A 49 -9.88 4.18 2.93
CA VAL A 49 -10.84 3.16 3.31
C VAL A 49 -10.29 1.81 2.84
N VAL A 50 -10.00 0.92 3.77
CA VAL A 50 -9.37 -0.38 3.50
C VAL A 50 -10.25 -1.53 3.91
N ARG A 51 -10.04 -2.68 3.27
CA ARG A 51 -10.78 -3.91 3.48
C ARG A 51 -9.83 -5.08 3.72
N PRO A 52 -9.84 -5.70 4.92
CA PRO A 52 -9.18 -6.98 5.15
C PRO A 52 -9.78 -8.10 4.28
N SER A 53 -8.98 -9.09 3.89
CA SER A 53 -9.34 -10.11 2.91
C SER A 53 -10.58 -10.94 3.28
N GLY A 54 -10.81 -11.18 4.58
CA GLY A 54 -11.95 -11.94 5.10
C GLY A 54 -13.21 -11.11 5.40
N ALA A 55 -13.22 -9.80 5.14
CA ALA A 55 -14.34 -8.95 5.52
C ALA A 55 -15.56 -9.14 4.62
N ALA A 56 -16.76 -9.13 5.21
CA ALA A 56 -18.03 -9.14 4.50
C ALA A 56 -18.47 -7.72 4.10
N ASN A 57 -19.34 -7.59 3.08
CA ASN A 57 -19.86 -6.27 2.66
C ASN A 57 -20.65 -5.55 3.75
N THR A 58 -21.26 -6.30 4.66
CA THR A 58 -22.06 -5.80 5.78
C THR A 58 -21.20 -5.36 6.97
N ASP A 59 -19.91 -5.70 6.99
CA ASP A 59 -19.01 -5.28 8.06
C ASP A 59 -18.78 -3.77 8.01
N LYS A 60 -18.62 -3.16 9.19
CA LYS A 60 -18.22 -1.76 9.31
C LYS A 60 -16.88 -1.53 8.66
N ALA A 61 -16.80 -0.53 7.79
CA ALA A 61 -15.61 -0.25 7.02
C ALA A 61 -14.48 0.28 7.91
N LEU A 62 -13.23 0.10 7.47
CA LEU A 62 -12.05 0.59 8.18
C LEU A 62 -11.39 1.74 7.42
N VAL A 63 -10.85 2.71 8.13
CA VAL A 63 -9.90 3.70 7.61
C VAL A 63 -8.51 3.42 8.16
N LEU A 64 -7.54 3.26 7.27
CA LEU A 64 -6.11 3.15 7.55
C LEU A 64 -5.44 4.53 7.53
N THR A 65 -4.58 4.77 8.50
CA THR A 65 -3.61 5.88 8.54
C THR A 65 -2.42 5.48 9.44
N ASN A 66 -1.49 6.38 9.76
CA ASN A 66 -0.43 6.09 10.75
C ASN A 66 -0.93 6.22 12.19
N GLY A 67 -0.26 5.53 13.11
CA GLY A 67 -0.38 5.77 14.54
C GLY A 67 0.00 7.20 14.90
N HIS A 68 1.10 7.74 14.36
CA HIS A 68 1.50 9.11 14.65
C HIS A 68 0.48 10.17 14.17
N CYS A 69 -0.36 9.84 13.18
CA CYS A 69 -1.47 10.69 12.73
C CYS A 69 -2.64 10.71 13.74
N VAL A 70 -2.63 9.83 14.76
CA VAL A 70 -3.55 9.87 15.91
C VAL A 70 -2.98 10.77 17.00
N LYS A 71 -1.77 10.43 17.47
CA LYS A 71 -0.95 11.18 18.41
C LYS A 71 0.46 10.57 18.39
N PHE A 72 1.46 11.31 18.86
CA PHE A 72 2.77 10.72 19.17
C PHE A 72 2.65 9.80 20.38
N MET A 73 2.58 8.50 20.10
CA MET A 73 2.42 7.45 21.11
C MET A 73 3.75 7.14 21.80
N ALA A 74 3.70 6.74 23.07
CA ALA A 74 4.90 6.25 23.76
C ALA A 74 5.40 4.94 23.15
N ALA A 75 6.69 4.65 23.29
CA ALA A 75 7.24 3.36 22.89
C ALA A 75 6.56 2.23 23.69
N GLY A 76 6.06 1.21 23.00
CA GLY A 76 5.29 0.13 23.60
C GLY A 76 3.79 0.40 23.75
N GLU A 77 3.31 1.61 23.45
CA GLU A 77 1.89 1.95 23.55
C GLU A 77 1.09 1.33 22.40
N VAL A 78 -0.05 0.74 22.76
CA VAL A 78 -1.05 0.22 21.83
C VAL A 78 -2.43 0.65 22.32
N ILE A 79 -3.19 1.30 21.45
CA ILE A 79 -4.59 1.66 21.71
C ILE A 79 -5.49 0.64 21.05
N LEU A 80 -6.48 0.13 21.77
CA LEU A 80 -7.46 -0.82 21.27
C LEU A 80 -8.89 -0.38 21.62
N ASN A 81 -9.79 -0.41 20.64
CA ASN A 81 -11.22 -0.16 20.82
C ASN A 81 -11.59 1.14 21.58
N GLN A 82 -10.82 2.22 21.40
CA GLN A 82 -11.12 3.50 22.01
C GLN A 82 -12.25 4.22 21.24
N PRO A 83 -13.34 4.67 21.88
CA PRO A 83 -14.36 5.46 21.21
C PRO A 83 -13.77 6.68 20.49
N SER A 84 -14.28 6.98 19.29
CA SER A 84 -13.81 8.10 18.50
C SER A 84 -14.91 8.61 17.59
N ALA A 85 -14.98 9.93 17.42
CA ALA A 85 -15.84 10.60 16.43
C ALA A 85 -15.01 11.26 15.31
N ARG A 86 -13.79 10.75 15.06
CA ARG A 86 -12.89 11.30 14.03
C ARG A 86 -13.57 11.28 12.65
N THR A 87 -13.44 12.36 11.91
CA THR A 87 -13.98 12.49 10.55
C THR A 87 -12.89 12.39 9.50
N PHE A 88 -13.29 11.99 8.30
CA PHE A 88 -12.42 11.81 7.13
C PHE A 88 -13.11 12.34 5.89
N THR A 89 -12.39 13.11 5.06
CA THR A 89 -12.93 13.55 3.77
C THR A 89 -12.67 12.47 2.73
N LEU A 90 -13.71 11.78 2.26
CA LEU A 90 -13.62 10.77 1.20
C LEU A 90 -13.47 11.44 -0.17
N LEU A 91 -12.53 10.94 -0.97
CA LEU A 91 -12.26 11.42 -2.32
C LEU A 91 -12.82 10.49 -3.40
N ASN A 92 -13.17 11.05 -4.56
CA ASN A 92 -13.41 10.30 -5.79
C ASN A 92 -12.09 10.01 -6.51
N SER A 93 -12.14 9.26 -7.62
CA SER A 93 -10.99 8.90 -8.46
C SER A 93 -10.16 10.09 -8.95
N THR A 94 -10.72 11.29 -9.00
CA THR A 94 -10.06 12.54 -9.44
C THR A 94 -9.68 13.49 -8.30
N ALA A 95 -9.68 13.00 -7.05
CA ALA A 95 -9.41 13.75 -5.82
C ALA A 95 -10.42 14.85 -5.46
N GLN A 96 -11.63 14.82 -6.04
CA GLN A 96 -12.73 15.68 -5.59
C GLN A 96 -13.43 15.05 -4.39
N THR A 97 -13.99 15.88 -3.52
CA THR A 97 -14.69 15.41 -2.31
C THR A 97 -16.00 14.72 -2.66
N LEU A 98 -16.19 13.49 -2.17
CA LEU A 98 -17.45 12.75 -2.22
C LEU A 98 -18.32 12.97 -0.98
N GLY A 99 -17.69 13.17 0.17
CA GLY A 99 -18.39 13.38 1.43
C GLY A 99 -17.50 13.16 2.63
N THR A 100 -18.13 13.13 3.80
CA THR A 100 -17.46 12.91 5.08
C THR A 100 -17.84 11.55 5.63
N LEU A 101 -16.83 10.78 6.05
CA LEU A 101 -16.97 9.55 6.81
C LEU A 101 -16.67 9.83 8.28
N THR A 102 -17.29 9.09 9.18
CA THR A 102 -17.12 9.28 10.63
C THR A 102 -16.81 7.95 11.30
N ALA A 103 -15.74 7.93 12.10
CA ALA A 103 -15.41 6.80 12.96
C ALA A 103 -16.43 6.65 14.08
N THR A 104 -16.59 5.42 14.57
CA THR A 104 -17.23 5.12 15.86
C THR A 104 -16.18 4.76 16.92
N LYS A 105 -15.04 4.20 16.49
CA LYS A 105 -13.90 3.89 17.34
C LYS A 105 -12.58 3.92 16.59
N LEU A 106 -11.51 4.22 17.32
CA LEU A 106 -10.15 3.82 16.98
C LEU A 106 -10.02 2.34 17.33
N ALA A 107 -10.13 1.48 16.33
CA ALA A 107 -10.11 0.03 16.52
C ALA A 107 -8.73 -0.46 16.98
N TYR A 108 -7.68 0.10 16.41
CA TYR A 108 -6.28 -0.20 16.77
C TYR A 108 -5.37 0.97 16.41
N ALA A 109 -4.35 1.27 17.23
CA ALA A 109 -3.26 2.16 16.84
C ALA A 109 -1.97 1.85 17.60
N THR A 110 -0.81 1.99 16.93
CA THR A 110 0.50 1.90 17.57
C THR A 110 1.58 2.61 16.75
N MET A 111 2.67 3.00 17.42
CA MET A 111 3.97 3.36 16.84
C MET A 111 5.09 2.41 17.27
N THR A 112 4.74 1.24 17.83
CA THR A 112 5.69 0.21 18.28
C THR A 112 5.82 -0.84 17.21
N ASP A 113 7.03 -1.20 16.78
CA ASP A 113 7.33 -2.19 15.73
C ASP A 113 6.76 -1.87 14.33
N THR A 114 5.71 -1.06 14.24
CA THR A 114 5.07 -0.52 13.04
C THR A 114 4.46 0.84 13.41
N ASP A 115 3.97 1.58 12.41
CA ASP A 115 3.27 2.83 12.59
C ASP A 115 1.96 2.82 11.81
N LEU A 116 0.89 2.33 12.45
CA LEU A 116 -0.42 2.25 11.81
C LEU A 116 -1.55 2.46 12.79
N ALA A 117 -2.67 2.95 12.27
CA ALA A 117 -3.94 3.08 12.95
C ALA A 117 -5.09 2.64 12.04
N LEU A 118 -6.08 1.99 12.65
CA LEU A 118 -7.33 1.57 12.03
C LEU A 118 -8.50 2.20 12.78
N TYR A 119 -9.26 3.04 12.07
CA TYR A 119 -10.53 3.56 12.56
C TYR A 119 -11.67 2.72 12.00
N GLN A 120 -12.59 2.26 12.84
CA GLN A 120 -13.82 1.65 12.36
C GLN A 120 -14.87 2.73 12.13
N LEU A 121 -15.49 2.71 10.96
CA LEU A 121 -16.50 3.68 10.53
C LEU A 121 -17.91 3.31 11.01
N ARG A 122 -18.80 4.29 10.96
CA ARG A 122 -20.24 4.09 11.16
C ARG A 122 -20.88 3.32 10.00
N GLU A 123 -20.41 3.57 8.79
CA GLU A 123 -20.85 2.94 7.55
C GLU A 123 -20.22 1.55 7.35
N SER A 124 -20.99 0.61 6.77
CA SER A 124 -20.44 -0.63 6.20
C SER A 124 -19.80 -0.40 4.83
N TYR A 125 -19.08 -1.39 4.30
CA TYR A 125 -18.59 -1.31 2.93
C TYR A 125 -19.73 -1.18 1.91
N ALA A 126 -20.84 -1.91 2.11
CA ALA A 126 -22.03 -1.80 1.28
C ALA A 126 -22.64 -0.40 1.33
N ASP A 127 -22.70 0.23 2.51
CA ASP A 127 -23.21 1.59 2.67
C ASP A 127 -22.35 2.61 1.89
N ILE A 128 -21.02 2.50 1.97
CA ILE A 128 -20.09 3.38 1.26
C ILE A 128 -20.22 3.18 -0.26
N GLU A 129 -20.24 1.93 -0.74
CA GLU A 129 -20.38 1.65 -2.17
C GLU A 129 -21.74 2.13 -2.71
N SER A 130 -22.82 1.92 -1.95
CA SER A 130 -24.16 2.38 -2.33
C SER A 130 -24.25 3.90 -2.39
N ARG A 131 -23.70 4.59 -1.39
CA ARG A 131 -23.82 6.06 -1.27
C ARG A 131 -22.85 6.82 -2.16
N TYR A 132 -21.61 6.35 -2.26
CA TYR A 132 -20.50 7.09 -2.87
C TYR A 132 -19.96 6.44 -4.14
N ARG A 133 -20.52 5.28 -4.57
CA ARG A 133 -20.05 4.52 -5.74
C ARG A 133 -18.55 4.23 -5.70
N THR A 134 -18.02 4.04 -4.50
CA THR A 134 -16.60 3.86 -4.20
C THR A 134 -16.40 2.57 -3.43
N LYS A 135 -15.48 1.72 -3.90
CA LYS A 135 -15.09 0.49 -3.21
C LYS A 135 -13.84 0.70 -2.37
N ALA A 136 -13.81 0.11 -1.18
CA ALA A 136 -12.63 0.10 -0.33
C ALA A 136 -11.46 -0.64 -0.98
N LEU A 137 -10.24 -0.24 -0.64
CA LEU A 137 -9.01 -0.88 -1.14
C LEU A 137 -8.74 -2.17 -0.35
N THR A 138 -8.44 -3.26 -1.03
CA THR A 138 -8.12 -4.54 -0.37
C THR A 138 -6.73 -4.48 0.26
N LEU A 139 -6.60 -4.89 1.52
CA LEU A 139 -5.30 -5.10 2.17
C LEU A 139 -4.66 -6.38 1.62
N ASN A 140 -3.44 -6.28 1.12
CA ASN A 140 -2.66 -7.45 0.72
C ASN A 140 -2.42 -8.36 1.93
N SER A 141 -2.52 -9.67 1.76
CA SER A 141 -2.30 -10.66 2.84
C SER A 141 -0.91 -11.26 2.84
N VAL A 142 -0.05 -10.87 1.89
CA VAL A 142 1.34 -11.34 1.80
C VAL A 142 2.31 -10.17 1.94
N HIS A 143 3.51 -10.50 2.42
CA HIS A 143 4.61 -9.55 2.46
C HIS A 143 4.91 -9.04 1.03
N PRO A 144 5.06 -7.72 0.82
CA PRO A 144 5.36 -7.17 -0.50
C PRO A 144 6.73 -7.62 -1.00
N LYS A 145 6.97 -7.48 -2.30
CA LYS A 145 8.22 -7.90 -2.92
C LYS A 145 9.16 -6.73 -3.10
N GLN A 146 10.46 -6.98 -2.93
CA GLN A 146 11.48 -6.03 -3.34
C GLN A 146 11.37 -5.80 -4.86
N GLY A 147 11.56 -4.56 -5.29
CA GLY A 147 11.45 -4.13 -6.69
C GLY A 147 10.02 -3.84 -7.16
N ALA A 148 8.99 -4.10 -6.33
CA ALA A 148 7.60 -3.84 -6.67
C ALA A 148 7.35 -2.36 -7.04
N ASP A 149 6.62 -2.14 -8.13
CA ASP A 149 6.11 -0.83 -8.51
C ASP A 149 4.92 -0.45 -7.64
N ILE A 150 5.07 0.64 -6.90
CA ILE A 150 4.07 1.10 -5.92
C ILE A 150 3.63 2.53 -6.20
N ARG A 151 2.48 2.88 -5.64
CA ARG A 151 1.96 4.24 -5.60
C ARG A 151 1.69 4.64 -4.16
N VAL A 152 2.23 5.79 -3.75
CA VAL A 152 1.85 6.43 -2.49
C VAL A 152 0.80 7.48 -2.81
N VAL A 153 -0.42 7.29 -2.32
CA VAL A 153 -1.56 8.13 -2.72
C VAL A 153 -1.98 9.06 -1.57
N SER A 154 -1.54 10.31 -1.64
CA SER A 154 -1.84 11.30 -0.60
C SER A 154 -3.18 11.98 -0.82
N GLY A 155 -4.11 11.75 0.10
CA GLY A 155 -5.38 12.46 0.16
C GLY A 155 -5.24 13.92 0.58
N TYR A 156 -4.36 14.21 1.54
CA TYR A 156 -4.14 15.59 2.02
C TYR A 156 -3.61 16.51 0.92
N TRP A 157 -2.58 16.07 0.22
CA TRP A 157 -1.98 16.83 -0.88
C TRP A 157 -2.65 16.63 -2.23
N LYS A 158 -3.57 15.66 -2.34
CA LYS A 158 -4.17 15.21 -3.60
C LYS A 158 -3.09 14.95 -4.66
N ARG A 159 -2.10 14.15 -4.26
CA ARG A 159 -0.92 13.81 -5.06
C ARG A 159 -0.59 12.33 -4.98
N ILE A 160 -0.34 11.73 -6.14
CA ILE A 160 0.15 10.36 -6.27
C ILE A 160 1.66 10.40 -6.56
N TYR A 161 2.42 9.62 -5.79
CA TYR A 161 3.86 9.45 -6.01
C TYR A 161 4.12 8.09 -6.64
N SER A 162 4.89 8.07 -7.73
CA SER A 162 5.36 6.84 -8.37
C SER A 162 6.66 6.41 -7.74
N CYS A 163 6.65 5.25 -7.09
CA CYS A 163 7.75 4.77 -6.27
C CYS A 163 8.03 3.29 -6.55
N LYS A 164 9.18 2.80 -6.06
CA LYS A 164 9.50 1.37 -6.03
C LYS A 164 9.95 0.97 -4.62
N VAL A 165 9.68 -0.27 -4.24
CA VAL A 165 10.24 -0.87 -3.02
C VAL A 165 11.70 -1.22 -3.28
N ASP A 166 12.63 -0.49 -2.67
CA ASP A 166 14.06 -0.72 -2.82
C ASP A 166 14.55 -1.88 -1.95
N ALA A 167 14.12 -1.92 -0.69
CA ALA A 167 14.50 -2.95 0.28
C ALA A 167 13.55 -2.97 1.49
N PHE A 168 13.78 -3.92 2.38
CA PHE A 168 13.16 -4.00 3.70
C PHE A 168 14.20 -3.74 4.77
N VAL A 169 13.91 -2.76 5.64
CA VAL A 169 14.83 -2.34 6.71
C VAL A 169 14.55 -3.17 7.95
N HIS A 170 15.57 -3.90 8.44
CA HIS A 170 15.46 -4.72 9.65
C HIS A 170 14.87 -3.93 10.83
N GLN A 171 15.50 -2.81 11.19
CA GLN A 171 14.97 -1.84 12.14
C GLN A 171 15.10 -0.42 11.59
N LEU A 172 14.00 0.31 11.51
CA LEU A 172 13.98 1.74 11.24
C LEU A 172 13.79 2.48 12.56
N LYS A 173 14.80 3.22 12.98
CA LYS A 173 14.77 3.97 14.25
C LYS A 173 14.58 5.45 14.01
N GLU A 174 13.62 6.04 14.68
CA GLU A 174 13.36 7.48 14.66
C GLU A 174 13.06 7.97 16.08
N ALA A 175 13.90 8.84 16.62
CA ALA A 175 13.82 9.28 18.01
C ALA A 175 13.67 8.10 18.98
N ASN A 176 12.52 7.98 19.64
CA ASN A 176 12.23 6.92 20.61
C ASN A 176 11.52 5.69 20.00
N TRP A 177 11.20 5.73 18.70
CA TRP A 177 10.46 4.68 18.01
C TRP A 177 11.41 3.78 17.24
N THR A 178 11.09 2.48 17.27
CA THR A 178 11.74 1.47 16.44
C THR A 178 10.63 0.74 15.72
N TRP A 179 10.65 0.82 14.39
CA TRP A 179 9.81 0.03 13.52
C TRP A 179 10.64 -1.09 12.91
N LYS A 180 9.98 -2.20 12.59
CA LYS A 180 10.62 -3.40 12.07
C LYS A 180 10.18 -3.61 10.64
N ASP A 181 11.07 -4.19 9.85
CA ASP A 181 10.75 -4.65 8.50
C ASP A 181 10.12 -3.53 7.63
N SER A 182 10.64 -2.31 7.73
CA SER A 182 10.03 -1.14 7.09
C SER A 182 10.31 -1.13 5.59
N LEU A 183 9.34 -0.71 4.77
CA LEU A 183 9.56 -0.56 3.33
C LEU A 183 10.49 0.64 3.12
N ARG A 184 11.64 0.42 2.47
CA ARG A 184 12.47 1.50 1.94
C ARG A 184 12.11 1.78 0.51
N TYR A 185 11.93 3.05 0.15
CA TYR A 185 11.69 3.41 -1.25
C TYR A 185 12.99 3.73 -1.98
N THR A 186 12.94 3.72 -3.31
CA THR A 186 13.99 4.32 -4.16
C THR A 186 14.11 5.82 -3.91
N SER A 187 15.30 6.39 -4.14
CA SER A 187 15.58 7.83 -3.93
C SER A 187 14.74 8.78 -4.78
N SER A 188 14.12 8.29 -5.86
CA SER A 188 13.15 9.05 -6.66
C SER A 188 11.81 9.28 -5.96
N CYS A 189 11.49 8.48 -4.94
CA CYS A 189 10.25 8.58 -4.19
C CYS A 189 10.36 9.66 -3.11
N ASN A 190 10.01 10.89 -3.49
CA ASN A 190 10.15 12.09 -2.65
C ASN A 190 8.83 12.47 -1.98
N THR A 191 8.30 11.60 -1.11
CA THR A 191 7.14 11.93 -0.25
C THR A 191 7.51 13.02 0.74
N ILE A 192 6.53 13.80 1.19
CA ILE A 192 6.73 14.97 2.07
C ILE A 192 5.80 14.92 3.29
N GLY A 193 6.05 15.73 4.32
CA GLY A 193 5.12 15.88 5.45
C GLY A 193 3.68 16.11 4.99
N GLY A 194 2.71 15.45 5.62
CA GLY A 194 1.30 15.40 5.18
C GLY A 194 0.94 14.22 4.27
N THR A 195 1.93 13.56 3.67
CA THR A 195 1.73 12.27 3.00
C THR A 195 1.70 11.09 3.97
N SER A 196 2.04 11.29 5.24
CA SER A 196 1.90 10.27 6.29
C SER A 196 0.48 9.70 6.32
N GLY A 197 0.37 8.39 6.40
CA GLY A 197 -0.90 7.66 6.44
C GLY A 197 -1.47 7.32 5.06
N SER A 198 -0.88 7.84 3.98
CA SER A 198 -1.26 7.46 2.62
C SER A 198 -1.14 5.95 2.43
N PRO A 199 -2.09 5.26 1.77
CA PRO A 199 -1.86 3.88 1.37
C PRO A 199 -0.68 3.80 0.38
N ILE A 200 0.06 2.73 0.51
CA ILE A 200 1.04 2.26 -0.46
C ILE A 200 0.36 1.14 -1.25
N ILE A 201 0.10 1.40 -2.53
CA ILE A 201 -0.65 0.48 -3.41
C ILE A 201 0.32 -0.19 -4.38
N ASP A 202 0.30 -1.52 -4.44
CA ASP A 202 1.03 -2.29 -5.46
C ASP A 202 0.29 -2.16 -6.80
N THR A 203 1.02 -1.76 -7.84
CA THR A 203 0.43 -1.54 -9.17
C THR A 203 0.12 -2.82 -9.93
N ALA A 204 0.65 -3.97 -9.51
CA ALA A 204 0.42 -5.25 -10.16
C ALA A 204 -1.01 -5.78 -9.90
N ASP A 205 -1.53 -5.60 -8.69
CA ASP A 205 -2.82 -6.14 -8.25
C ASP A 205 -3.77 -5.11 -7.62
N ASN A 206 -3.34 -3.84 -7.53
CA ASN A 206 -4.09 -2.73 -6.94
C ASN A 206 -4.50 -2.95 -5.47
N THR A 207 -3.67 -3.69 -4.72
CA THR A 207 -3.86 -3.91 -3.28
C THR A 207 -2.97 -3.00 -2.43
N VAL A 208 -3.40 -2.73 -1.19
CA VAL A 208 -2.63 -1.95 -0.22
C VAL A 208 -1.61 -2.86 0.45
N VAL A 209 -0.33 -2.58 0.20
CA VAL A 209 0.81 -3.32 0.76
C VAL A 209 1.45 -2.63 1.96
N GLY A 210 1.12 -1.35 2.18
CA GLY A 210 1.62 -0.61 3.33
C GLY A 210 0.97 0.74 3.54
N VAL A 211 1.51 1.48 4.50
CA VAL A 211 1.14 2.84 4.87
C VAL A 211 2.39 3.71 4.88
N ASN A 212 2.37 4.83 4.16
CA ASN A 212 3.49 5.75 4.09
C ASN A 212 3.76 6.36 5.47
N ASN A 213 5.02 6.40 5.92
CA ASN A 213 5.36 6.73 7.30
C ASN A 213 6.21 8.01 7.41
N THR A 214 7.50 7.92 7.09
CA THR A 214 8.51 8.94 7.44
C THR A 214 9.61 9.02 6.37
N GLY A 215 10.56 9.94 6.53
CA GLY A 215 11.75 10.05 5.69
C GLY A 215 12.89 10.76 6.40
N ASN A 216 14.13 10.52 5.96
CA ASN A 216 15.29 11.20 6.52
C ASN A 216 15.55 12.53 5.81
N GLU A 217 15.07 13.63 6.38
CA GLU A 217 15.04 14.91 5.69
C GLU A 217 16.42 15.59 5.63
N ASN A 218 17.15 15.56 6.74
CA ASN A 218 18.30 16.44 6.98
C ASN A 218 19.62 15.69 7.20
N GLY A 219 19.63 14.37 7.10
CA GLY A 219 20.81 13.55 7.38
C GLY A 219 21.08 13.35 8.88
N GLY A 220 20.08 13.59 9.73
CA GLY A 220 20.17 13.27 11.15
C GLY A 220 20.30 11.77 11.40
N ARG A 221 20.89 11.39 12.54
CA ARG A 221 21.09 10.00 12.94
C ARG A 221 20.03 9.60 13.97
N CYS A 222 18.95 8.97 13.49
CA CYS A 222 17.87 8.45 14.32
C CYS A 222 17.16 9.55 15.15
N THR A 223 17.13 10.79 14.66
CA THR A 223 16.39 11.89 15.31
C THR A 223 15.01 12.02 14.69
N GLN A 224 14.12 12.82 15.30
CA GLN A 224 12.80 13.10 14.73
C GLN A 224 12.94 13.66 13.30
N ASN A 225 12.09 13.19 12.38
CA ASN A 225 12.12 13.43 10.93
C ASN A 225 13.43 13.00 10.24
N ASN A 226 14.23 12.16 10.91
CA ASN A 226 15.52 11.68 10.44
C ASN A 226 15.76 10.22 10.87
N PRO A 227 14.90 9.28 10.41
CA PRO A 227 15.06 7.88 10.71
C PRO A 227 16.40 7.34 10.21
N CYS A 228 16.93 6.35 10.92
CA CYS A 228 18.13 5.61 10.52
C CYS A 228 17.83 4.12 10.40
N GLU A 229 18.58 3.43 9.54
CA GLU A 229 18.49 1.99 9.38
C GLU A 229 19.46 1.32 10.34
N VAL A 230 18.98 0.35 11.11
CA VAL A 230 19.81 -0.47 11.99
C VAL A 230 19.74 -1.92 11.50
N ASP A 231 20.91 -2.47 11.16
CA ASP A 231 21.03 -3.85 10.68
C ASP A 231 21.02 -4.87 11.84
N PRO A 232 20.98 -6.19 11.57
CA PRO A 232 21.00 -7.21 12.61
C PRO A 232 22.27 -7.22 13.49
N ALA A 233 23.39 -6.65 13.02
CA ALA A 233 24.62 -6.50 13.79
C ALA A 233 24.65 -5.20 14.63
N GLY A 234 23.62 -4.36 14.52
CA GLY A 234 23.52 -3.07 15.20
C GLY A 234 24.20 -1.92 14.47
N ASN A 235 24.70 -2.11 13.25
CA ASN A 235 25.28 -1.03 12.47
C ASN A 235 24.18 -0.07 12.01
N VAL A 236 24.45 1.22 12.16
CA VAL A 236 23.50 2.28 11.82
C VAL A 236 23.90 2.95 10.51
N THR A 237 22.99 2.96 9.55
CA THR A 237 23.12 3.67 8.29
C THR A 237 22.15 4.85 8.25
N VAL A 238 22.65 6.03 7.88
CA VAL A 238 21.85 7.23 7.63
C VAL A 238 21.72 7.43 6.13
N ARG A 239 20.48 7.58 5.64
CA ARG A 239 20.19 7.78 4.23
C ARG A 239 19.39 9.05 4.01
N ARG A 240 20.08 10.18 3.94
CA ARG A 240 19.45 11.47 3.66
C ARG A 240 18.63 11.41 2.36
N GLY A 241 17.41 11.91 2.41
CA GLY A 241 16.44 11.97 1.32
C GLY A 241 15.66 10.68 1.08
N ILE A 242 15.93 9.59 1.80
CA ILE A 242 15.18 8.33 1.64
C ILE A 242 13.93 8.33 2.53
N ASN A 243 12.84 7.88 1.93
CA ASN A 243 11.52 7.78 2.53
C ASN A 243 11.13 6.31 2.76
N TYR A 244 10.22 6.11 3.72
CA TYR A 244 9.89 4.80 4.25
C TYR A 244 8.38 4.62 4.48
N GLY A 245 7.95 3.37 4.39
CA GLY A 245 6.58 2.93 4.72
C GLY A 245 6.59 1.81 5.75
N GLN A 246 5.42 1.52 6.30
CA GLN A 246 5.18 0.36 7.16
C GLN A 246 4.25 -0.62 6.47
N GLN A 247 4.50 -1.91 6.67
CA GLN A 247 3.72 -2.95 6.01
C GLN A 247 2.34 -3.10 6.63
N THR A 248 1.36 -3.56 5.85
CA THR A 248 -0.03 -3.77 6.32
C THR A 248 -0.48 -5.22 6.31
N PHE A 249 0.31 -6.14 5.76
CA PHE A 249 -0.12 -7.54 5.58
C PHE A 249 -0.44 -8.24 6.91
N GLN A 250 0.27 -7.89 7.99
CA GLN A 250 0.05 -8.44 9.32
C GLN A 250 -1.35 -8.13 9.88
N VAL A 251 -2.03 -7.09 9.38
CA VAL A 251 -3.39 -6.71 9.81
C VAL A 251 -4.37 -7.85 9.57
N ASN A 252 -4.28 -8.54 8.42
CA ASN A 252 -5.24 -9.59 8.05
C ASN A 252 -5.32 -10.72 9.09
N ALA A 253 -4.17 -11.15 9.63
CA ALA A 253 -4.11 -12.20 10.64
C ALA A 253 -4.70 -11.77 12.01
N CYS A 254 -4.78 -10.47 12.24
CA CYS A 254 -5.30 -9.88 13.48
C CYS A 254 -6.80 -9.56 13.41
N MET A 255 -7.47 -9.77 12.28
CA MET A 255 -8.89 -9.46 12.14
C MET A 255 -9.79 -10.61 12.61
N SER A 256 -10.73 -10.30 13.49
CA SER A 256 -11.87 -11.13 13.87
C SER A 256 -13.15 -10.63 13.17
N THR A 257 -14.23 -11.43 13.27
CA THR A 257 -15.54 -11.15 12.65
C THR A 257 -16.00 -9.70 12.93
N GLY A 258 -16.60 -9.06 11.92
CA GLY A 258 -17.12 -7.70 12.05
C GLY A 258 -16.04 -6.61 12.01
N ASN A 259 -14.88 -6.90 11.41
CA ASN A 259 -13.70 -6.04 11.40
C ASN A 259 -13.24 -5.59 12.80
N ASN A 260 -13.22 -6.53 13.74
CA ASN A 260 -12.66 -6.28 15.07
C ASN A 260 -11.19 -6.70 15.08
N VAL A 261 -10.30 -5.82 15.53
CA VAL A 261 -8.88 -6.15 15.69
C VAL A 261 -8.71 -6.93 17.00
N ASP A 262 -8.11 -8.11 16.91
CA ASP A 262 -7.77 -8.97 18.04
C ASP A 262 -6.27 -9.30 18.00
N PRO A 263 -5.43 -8.57 18.76
CA PRO A 263 -4.00 -8.84 18.87
C PRO A 263 -3.66 -10.20 19.50
N ASN A 264 -4.62 -10.89 20.12
CA ASN A 264 -4.42 -12.20 20.73
C ASN A 264 -4.75 -13.37 19.79
N LYS A 265 -5.32 -13.09 18.62
CA LYS A 265 -5.62 -14.10 17.61
C LYS A 265 -4.36 -14.84 17.17
N ALA A 266 -4.47 -16.16 17.00
CA ALA A 266 -3.37 -16.98 16.51
C ALA A 266 -2.84 -16.47 15.17
N GLY A 267 -1.53 -16.29 15.06
CA GLY A 267 -0.87 -15.75 13.87
C GLY A 267 -0.85 -14.23 13.78
N CYS A 268 -1.53 -13.50 14.66
CA CYS A 268 -1.39 -12.04 14.72
C CYS A 268 0.00 -11.66 15.27
N THR A 269 0.72 -10.85 14.51
CA THR A 269 2.07 -10.35 14.86
C THR A 269 2.08 -8.86 15.22
N LEU A 270 0.92 -8.19 15.21
CA LEU A 270 0.82 -6.81 15.65
C LEU A 270 1.12 -6.67 17.16
N PRO A 271 1.72 -5.54 17.58
CA PRO A 271 1.92 -5.25 18.99
C PRO A 271 0.64 -5.35 19.82
N LYS A 272 0.78 -5.82 21.05
CA LYS A 272 -0.31 -6.00 22.00
C LYS A 272 -0.26 -4.89 23.07
N PRO A 273 -1.41 -4.48 23.62
CA PRO A 273 -1.44 -3.65 24.82
C PRO A 273 -0.61 -4.30 25.93
N ARG A 274 0.26 -3.52 26.58
CA ARG A 274 0.91 -3.95 27.81
C ARG A 274 -0.13 -3.92 28.92
N VAL A 275 -0.24 -5.03 29.65
CA VAL A 275 -1.08 -5.15 30.85
C VAL A 275 -0.42 -4.37 31.98
#